data_AF-A0A6G0MJA9-F1
#
_entry.id   AF-A0A6G0MJA9-F1
#
_cell.length_a   1.000
_cell.length_b   1.000
_cell.length_c   1.000
_cell.angle_alpha   90.00
_cell.angle_beta   90.00
_cell.angle_gamma   90.00
#
_symmetry.space_group_name_H-M   'P 1'
#
loop_
_entity.id
_entity.type
_entity.pdbx_description
1 polymer ?
#
loop_
_entity_poly.entity_id
_entity_poly.type
_entity_poly.pdbx_seq_one_letter_code
_entity_poly.pdbx_strand_id
1 'polypeptide(L)'
;MDNLLTSPLLSNWVAYVEKLNANPYAMLLGKLKTSKLTATDDKLVDMIMRAKKDASTSVIAGKLEAAQLEKWLSEKQTAADVFSLLKFEGEGAYLLWRPSVRAWVAYVTKLDPHKSDDIILSVLKPYYSDEKLAQMLSFGQNHNDEIAAKWTKAVAG
;
A
#
# COMPACT_ATOMS: atom_id res chain seq x y z
N MET A 1 -18.15 -9.56 1.78
CA MET A 1 -17.37 -8.36 2.15
C MET A 1 -17.78 -7.15 1.33
N ASP A 2 -18.32 -7.39 0.14
CA ASP A 2 -18.46 -6.43 -0.95
C ASP A 2 -19.35 -5.20 -0.65
N ASN A 3 -20.10 -5.21 0.47
CA ASN A 3 -20.96 -4.08 0.87
C ASN A 3 -20.59 -3.44 2.23
N LEU A 4 -19.47 -3.81 2.86
CA LEU A 4 -19.11 -3.23 4.17
C LEU A 4 -18.74 -1.75 4.02
N LEU A 5 -17.86 -1.43 3.06
CA LEU A 5 -17.31 -0.09 2.88
C LEU A 5 -18.33 0.91 2.31
N THR A 6 -19.41 0.41 1.71
CA THR A 6 -20.53 1.20 1.16
C THR A 6 -21.71 1.29 2.11
N SER A 7 -21.67 0.60 3.26
CA SER A 7 -22.79 0.56 4.19
C SER A 7 -22.97 1.91 4.91
N PRO A 8 -24.18 2.50 4.92
CA PRO A 8 -24.45 3.72 5.68
C PRO A 8 -24.36 3.49 7.21
N LEU A 9 -24.46 2.25 7.67
CA LEU A 9 -24.28 1.92 9.09
C LEU A 9 -22.81 2.08 9.51
N LEU A 10 -21.87 2.00 8.56
CA LEU A 10 -20.45 2.13 8.85
C LEU A 10 -20.11 3.54 9.36
N SER A 11 -20.71 4.60 8.82
CA SER A 11 -20.46 5.97 9.29
C SER A 11 -20.93 6.16 10.74
N ASN A 12 -22.08 5.58 11.11
CA ASN A 12 -22.59 5.63 12.48
C ASN A 12 -21.67 4.88 13.45
N TRP A 13 -21.18 3.70 13.05
CA TRP A 13 -20.24 2.92 13.85
C TRP A 13 -18.89 3.64 14.00
N VAL A 14 -18.38 4.28 12.94
CA VAL A 14 -17.14 5.09 12.99
C VAL A 14 -17.30 6.21 14.01
N ALA A 15 -18.38 7.00 13.91
CA ALA A 15 -18.63 8.10 14.85
C ALA A 15 -18.79 7.61 16.30
N TYR A 16 -19.40 6.44 16.50
CA TYR A 16 -19.50 5.83 17.82
C TYR A 16 -18.12 5.46 18.39
N VAL A 17 -17.26 4.80 17.61
CA VAL A 17 -15.92 4.40 18.06
C VAL A 17 -15.03 5.61 18.33
N GLU A 18 -15.12 6.67 17.52
CA GLU A 18 -14.43 7.93 17.75
C GLU A 18 -14.87 8.58 19.07
N LYS A 19 -16.17 8.56 19.41
CA LYS A 19 -16.68 9.02 20.71
C LYS A 19 -16.14 8.23 21.90
N LEU A 20 -15.69 6.99 21.68
CA LEU A 20 -15.03 6.17 22.69
C LEU A 20 -13.51 6.42 22.76
N ASN A 21 -12.98 7.42 22.03
CA ASN A 21 -11.55 7.71 21.90
C ASN A 21 -10.71 6.54 21.37
N ALA A 22 -11.31 5.68 20.55
CA ALA A 22 -10.61 4.58 19.88
C ALA A 22 -10.44 4.87 18.37
N ASN A 23 -9.48 4.21 17.73
CA ASN A 23 -9.26 4.34 16.28
C ASN A 23 -10.19 3.37 15.52
N PRO A 24 -11.27 3.86 14.88
CA PRO A 24 -12.19 3.00 14.12
C PRO A 24 -11.50 2.25 13.00
N TYR A 25 -10.58 2.89 12.27
CA TYR A 25 -9.95 2.29 11.10
C TYR A 25 -8.97 1.17 11.47
N ALA A 26 -8.27 1.28 12.60
CA ALA A 26 -7.47 0.18 13.14
C ALA A 26 -8.34 -1.03 13.49
N MET A 27 -9.52 -0.79 14.10
CA MET A 27 -10.48 -1.86 14.41
C MET A 27 -11.10 -2.48 13.14
N LEU A 28 -11.44 -1.67 12.13
CA LEU A 28 -11.90 -2.18 10.83
C LEU A 28 -10.85 -3.05 10.17
N LEU A 29 -9.58 -2.63 10.13
CA LEU A 29 -8.50 -3.45 9.56
C LEU A 29 -8.42 -4.80 10.25
N GLY A 30 -8.51 -4.82 11.59
CA GLY A 30 -8.58 -6.07 12.36
C GLY A 30 -9.76 -6.96 11.95
N LYS A 31 -10.95 -6.38 11.75
CA LYS A 31 -12.13 -7.12 11.27
C LYS A 31 -12.00 -7.58 9.82
N LEU A 32 -11.41 -6.79 8.94
CA LEU A 32 -11.16 -7.16 7.56
C LEU A 32 -10.17 -8.33 7.48
N LYS A 33 -9.12 -8.35 8.31
CA LYS A 33 -8.15 -9.44 8.33
C LYS A 33 -8.72 -10.81 8.74
N THR A 34 -9.94 -10.89 9.30
CA THR A 34 -10.54 -12.19 9.65
C THR A 34 -11.15 -12.95 8.46
N SER A 35 -11.35 -12.29 7.31
CA SER A 35 -11.85 -12.94 6.10
C SER A 35 -10.74 -13.54 5.28
N LYS A 36 -11.01 -14.72 4.69
CA LYS A 36 -10.10 -15.39 3.74
C LYS A 36 -9.72 -14.52 2.54
N LEU A 37 -10.58 -13.58 2.15
CA LEU A 37 -10.35 -12.67 1.02
C LEU A 37 -9.31 -11.59 1.32
N THR A 38 -9.05 -11.31 2.60
CA THR A 38 -8.21 -10.18 3.08
C THR A 38 -7.32 -10.59 4.25
N ALA A 39 -7.09 -11.90 4.42
CA ALA A 39 -6.34 -12.46 5.55
C ALA A 39 -4.84 -12.12 5.52
N THR A 40 -4.31 -11.77 4.35
CA THR A 40 -2.91 -11.41 4.13
C THR A 40 -2.80 -9.96 3.65
N ASP A 41 -1.66 -9.33 3.89
CA ASP A 41 -1.47 -7.89 3.65
C ASP A 41 -1.56 -7.53 2.16
N ASP A 42 -0.98 -8.35 1.28
CA ASP A 42 -1.15 -8.23 -0.18
C ASP A 42 -2.63 -8.12 -0.58
N LYS A 43 -3.47 -9.04 -0.07
CA LYS A 43 -4.90 -9.07 -0.40
C LYS A 43 -5.67 -7.90 0.21
N LEU A 44 -5.39 -7.58 1.47
CA LEU A 44 -6.04 -6.47 2.17
C LEU A 44 -5.73 -5.14 1.50
N VAL A 45 -4.46 -4.90 1.18
CA VAL A 45 -4.01 -3.66 0.56
C VAL A 45 -4.52 -3.57 -0.88
N ASP A 46 -4.54 -4.66 -1.65
CA ASP A 46 -5.16 -4.66 -2.97
C ASP A 46 -6.65 -4.31 -2.93
N MET A 47 -7.39 -4.84 -1.95
CA MET A 47 -8.79 -4.46 -1.73
C MET A 47 -8.92 -2.96 -1.42
N ILE A 48 -8.08 -2.44 -0.51
CA ILE A 48 -8.08 -1.01 -0.15
C ILE A 48 -7.77 -0.15 -1.39
N MET A 49 -6.75 -0.51 -2.18
CA MET A 49 -6.38 0.23 -3.38
C MET A 49 -7.48 0.23 -4.45
N ARG A 50 -8.23 -0.88 -4.58
CA ARG A 50 -9.41 -0.93 -5.45
C ARG A 50 -10.52 -0.02 -4.95
N ALA A 51 -10.84 -0.07 -3.66
CA ALA A 51 -11.83 0.81 -3.04
C ALA A 51 -11.45 2.30 -3.16
N LYS A 52 -10.16 2.64 -3.08
CA LYS A 52 -9.68 4.02 -3.30
C LYS A 52 -10.02 4.58 -4.68
N LYS A 53 -10.22 3.73 -5.70
CA LYS A 53 -10.57 4.15 -7.07
C LYS A 53 -12.06 4.49 -7.22
N ASP A 54 -12.91 4.00 -6.32
CA ASP A 54 -14.34 4.25 -6.37
C ASP A 54 -14.69 5.48 -5.51
N ALA A 55 -15.38 6.46 -6.11
CA ALA A 55 -15.70 7.71 -5.44
C ALA A 55 -16.46 7.50 -4.13
N SER A 56 -17.37 6.52 -4.07
CA SER A 56 -18.22 6.25 -2.91
C SER A 56 -17.45 5.64 -1.72
N THR A 57 -16.33 4.97 -1.97
CA THR A 57 -15.52 4.32 -0.92
C THR A 57 -14.14 4.95 -0.70
N SER A 58 -13.75 5.88 -1.57
CA SER A 58 -12.43 6.54 -1.58
C SER A 58 -11.99 7.08 -0.23
N VAL A 59 -12.88 7.79 0.47
CA VAL A 59 -12.59 8.41 1.77
C VAL A 59 -12.28 7.37 2.84
N ILE A 60 -13.12 6.33 2.95
CA ILE A 60 -12.94 5.28 3.94
C ILE A 60 -11.70 4.46 3.60
N ALA A 61 -11.49 4.15 2.31
CA ALA A 61 -10.33 3.40 1.86
C ALA A 61 -9.01 4.16 2.12
N GLY A 62 -8.98 5.48 1.93
CA GLY A 62 -7.82 6.31 2.30
C GLY A 62 -7.51 6.26 3.80
N LYS A 63 -8.53 6.27 4.66
CA LYS A 63 -8.34 6.14 6.11
C LYS A 63 -7.89 4.73 6.52
N LEU A 64 -8.37 3.68 5.83
CA LEU A 64 -7.89 2.31 6.03
C LEU A 64 -6.43 2.14 5.60
N GLU A 65 -6.04 2.71 4.46
CA GLU A 65 -4.64 2.74 4.04
C GLU A 65 -3.78 3.43 5.11
N ALA A 66 -4.15 4.62 5.55
CA ALA A 66 -3.41 5.35 6.59
C ALA A 66 -3.25 4.51 7.87
N ALA A 67 -4.32 3.85 8.34
CA ALA A 67 -4.27 2.98 9.50
C ALA A 67 -3.38 1.73 9.27
N GLN A 68 -3.32 1.21 8.05
CA GLN A 68 -2.45 0.08 7.71
C GLN A 68 -0.96 0.51 7.70
N LEU A 69 -0.66 1.72 7.21
CA LEU A 69 0.69 2.28 7.29
C LEU A 69 1.13 2.50 8.74
N GLU A 70 0.26 3.07 9.58
CA GLU A 70 0.52 3.23 11.02
C GLU A 70 0.74 1.89 11.71
N LYS A 71 -0.03 0.87 11.34
CA LYS A 71 0.15 -0.48 11.87
C LYS A 71 1.55 -1.02 11.56
N TRP A 72 2.00 -0.95 10.30
CA TRP A 72 3.36 -1.38 9.93
C TRP A 72 4.45 -0.59 10.67
N LEU A 73 4.27 0.72 10.88
CA LEU A 73 5.19 1.52 11.70
C LEU A 73 5.22 1.04 13.17
N SER A 74 4.05 0.80 13.76
CA SER A 74 3.93 0.35 15.15
C SER A 74 4.55 -1.04 15.37
N GLU A 75 4.47 -1.90 14.34
CA GLU A 75 5.09 -3.23 14.30
C GLU A 75 6.58 -3.18 13.95
N LYS A 76 7.14 -1.97 13.73
CA LYS A 76 8.54 -1.72 13.36
C LYS A 76 8.97 -2.48 12.10
N GLN A 77 8.04 -2.66 11.16
CA GLN A 77 8.36 -3.24 9.86
C GLN A 77 9.41 -2.37 9.16
N THR A 78 10.28 -2.98 8.38
CA THR A 78 11.17 -2.27 7.46
C THR A 78 10.51 -2.11 6.10
N ALA A 79 11.10 -1.30 5.23
CA ALA A 79 10.67 -1.22 3.83
C ALA A 79 10.74 -2.59 3.12
N ALA A 80 11.73 -3.42 3.45
CA ALA A 80 11.87 -4.78 2.92
C ALA A 80 10.80 -5.72 3.48
N ASP A 81 10.50 -5.66 4.79
CA ASP A 81 9.45 -6.50 5.37
C ASP A 81 8.08 -6.23 4.73
N VAL A 82 7.74 -4.94 4.54
CA VAL A 82 6.47 -4.59 3.86
C VAL A 82 6.48 -5.01 2.39
N PHE A 83 7.63 -4.93 1.71
CA PHE A 83 7.77 -5.45 0.34
C PHE A 83 7.43 -6.95 0.27
N SER A 84 7.90 -7.72 1.24
CA SER A 84 7.58 -9.15 1.39
C SER A 84 6.14 -9.44 1.81
N LEU A 85 5.59 -8.65 2.74
CA LEU A 85 4.18 -8.77 3.16
C LEU A 85 3.21 -8.55 1.98
N LEU A 86 3.61 -7.71 1.01
CA LEU A 86 2.87 -7.45 -0.22
C LEU A 86 3.21 -8.42 -1.37
N LYS A 87 4.14 -9.36 -1.14
CA LYS A 87 4.56 -10.42 -2.08
C LYS A 87 5.08 -9.88 -3.41
N PHE A 88 5.96 -8.89 -3.34
CA PHE A 88 6.50 -8.22 -4.52
C PHE A 88 7.77 -8.87 -5.11
N GLU A 89 8.39 -9.82 -4.40
CA GLU A 89 9.64 -10.48 -4.82
C GLU A 89 9.50 -11.26 -6.13
N GLY A 90 8.30 -11.77 -6.42
CA GLY A 90 8.02 -12.59 -7.61
C GLY A 90 7.44 -11.81 -8.80
N GLU A 91 7.23 -10.50 -8.67
CA GLU A 91 6.50 -9.73 -9.70
C GLU A 91 7.33 -9.40 -10.94
N GLY A 92 8.66 -9.35 -10.80
CA GLY A 92 9.56 -8.98 -11.88
C GLY A 92 9.10 -7.67 -12.55
N ALA A 93 9.17 -7.62 -13.89
CA ALA A 93 8.84 -6.41 -14.64
C ALA A 93 7.40 -5.89 -14.43
N TYR A 94 6.50 -6.70 -13.87
CA TYR A 94 5.09 -6.34 -13.64
C TYR A 94 4.83 -5.71 -12.28
N LEU A 95 5.86 -5.48 -11.45
CA LEU A 95 5.68 -4.88 -10.13
C LEU A 95 4.85 -3.59 -10.19
N LEU A 96 5.18 -2.68 -11.10
CA LEU A 96 4.48 -1.40 -11.27
C LEU A 96 3.03 -1.53 -11.77
N TRP A 97 2.56 -2.72 -12.13
CA TRP A 97 1.16 -2.98 -12.46
C TRP A 97 0.32 -3.29 -11.21
N ARG A 98 0.95 -3.63 -10.09
CA ARG A 98 0.28 -3.86 -8.81
C ARG A 98 -0.17 -2.53 -8.21
N PRO A 99 -1.47 -2.32 -7.95
CA PRO A 99 -1.96 -1.10 -7.30
C PRO A 99 -1.35 -0.89 -5.91
N SER A 100 -1.05 -1.98 -5.20
CA SER A 100 -0.44 -2.01 -3.87
C SER A 100 0.97 -1.41 -3.81
N VAL A 101 1.69 -1.27 -4.94
CA VAL A 101 2.98 -0.54 -4.96
C VAL A 101 2.83 0.89 -4.46
N ARG A 102 1.68 1.54 -4.71
CA ARG A 102 1.41 2.89 -4.19
C ARG A 102 1.41 2.92 -2.66
N ALA A 103 0.84 1.90 -2.03
CA ALA A 103 0.81 1.77 -0.57
C ALA A 103 2.23 1.55 0.00
N TRP A 104 3.04 0.73 -0.67
CA TRP A 104 4.44 0.52 -0.30
C TRP A 104 5.27 1.80 -0.43
N VAL A 105 5.15 2.53 -1.53
CA VAL A 105 5.84 3.82 -1.70
C VAL A 105 5.39 4.83 -0.64
N ALA A 106 4.10 4.89 -0.35
CA ALA A 106 3.57 5.75 0.71
C ALA A 106 4.14 5.34 2.09
N TYR A 107 4.26 4.04 2.35
CA TYR A 107 4.88 3.53 3.57
C TYR A 107 6.34 3.94 3.70
N VAL A 108 7.16 3.72 2.66
CA VAL A 108 8.59 4.06 2.69
C VAL A 108 8.79 5.58 2.80
N THR A 109 7.96 6.36 2.13
CA THR A 109 7.95 7.83 2.29
C THR A 109 7.62 8.23 3.73
N LYS A 110 6.72 7.51 4.40
CA LYS A 110 6.38 7.76 5.79
C LYS A 110 7.47 7.32 6.78
N LEU A 111 8.19 6.24 6.47
CA LEU A 111 9.33 5.76 7.25
C LEU A 111 10.45 6.81 7.31
N ASP A 112 10.84 7.33 6.16
CA ASP A 112 11.84 8.40 6.06
C ASP A 112 11.59 9.22 4.78
N PRO A 113 10.96 10.42 4.89
CA PRO A 113 10.68 11.25 3.73
C PRO A 113 11.92 11.76 3.00
N HIS A 114 13.07 11.83 3.68
CA HIS A 114 14.31 12.37 3.12
C HIS A 114 15.14 11.31 2.40
N LYS A 115 14.97 10.02 2.76
CA LYS A 115 15.72 8.89 2.20
C LYS A 115 14.85 7.90 1.45
N SER A 116 13.58 8.22 1.19
CA SER A 116 12.61 7.26 0.66
C SER A 116 13.09 6.60 -0.64
N ASP A 117 13.73 7.37 -1.52
CA ASP A 117 14.16 6.89 -2.84
C ASP A 117 15.35 5.95 -2.70
N ASP A 118 16.35 6.30 -1.88
CA ASP A 118 17.48 5.42 -1.57
C ASP A 118 17.02 4.11 -0.94
N ILE A 119 16.05 4.18 -0.01
CA ILE A 119 15.49 3.00 0.64
C ILE A 119 14.76 2.12 -0.38
N ILE A 120 13.90 2.70 -1.22
CA ILE A 120 13.20 1.96 -2.29
C ILE A 120 14.20 1.24 -3.19
N LEU A 121 15.22 1.94 -3.69
CA LEU A 121 16.22 1.34 -4.57
C LEU A 121 17.02 0.25 -3.84
N SER A 122 17.32 0.43 -2.56
CA SER A 122 18.02 -0.59 -1.76
C SER A 122 17.21 -1.88 -1.62
N VAL A 123 15.87 -1.79 -1.56
CA VAL A 123 14.97 -2.95 -1.49
C VAL A 123 14.80 -3.61 -2.85
N LEU A 124 14.81 -2.85 -3.96
CA LEU A 124 14.65 -3.40 -5.31
C LEU A 124 15.93 -4.09 -5.81
N LYS A 125 17.11 -3.55 -5.56
CA LYS A 125 18.39 -4.06 -6.10
C LYS A 125 18.63 -5.58 -5.92
N PRO A 126 18.27 -6.22 -4.79
CA PRO A 126 18.42 -7.67 -4.64
C PRO A 126 17.57 -8.52 -5.59
N TYR A 127 16.44 -7.99 -6.09
CA TYR A 127 15.49 -8.72 -6.93
C TYR A 127 15.58 -8.34 -8.42
N TYR A 128 16.15 -7.17 -8.71
CA TYR A 128 16.20 -6.59 -10.05
C TYR A 128 17.65 -6.25 -10.43
N SER A 129 18.20 -6.97 -11.42
CA SER A 129 19.40 -6.48 -12.11
C SER A 129 19.10 -5.14 -12.79
N ASP A 130 20.13 -4.38 -13.16
CA ASP A 130 19.95 -3.08 -13.81
C ASP A 130 19.07 -3.19 -15.07
N GLU A 131 19.22 -4.25 -15.86
CA GLU A 131 18.37 -4.50 -17.03
C GLU A 131 16.92 -4.79 -16.66
N LYS A 132 16.69 -5.61 -15.62
CA LYS A 132 15.34 -5.92 -15.13
C LYS A 132 14.67 -4.71 -14.51
N LEU A 133 15.44 -3.86 -13.84
CA LEU A 133 14.97 -2.60 -13.27
C LEU A 133 14.56 -1.64 -14.40
N ALA A 134 15.40 -1.49 -15.43
CA ALA A 134 15.08 -0.68 -16.61
C ALA A 134 13.82 -1.20 -17.34
N GLN A 135 13.67 -2.52 -17.49
CA GLN A 135 12.45 -3.13 -18.04
C GLN A 135 11.23 -2.80 -17.17
N MET A 136 11.28 -3.06 -15.86
CA MET A 136 10.18 -2.75 -14.94
C MET A 136 9.74 -1.28 -15.04
N LEU A 137 10.70 -0.34 -15.08
CA LEU A 137 10.42 1.10 -15.21
C LEU A 137 9.78 1.44 -16.56
N SER A 138 10.24 0.84 -17.65
CA SER A 138 9.64 1.02 -18.98
C SER A 138 8.23 0.45 -19.08
N PHE A 139 7.97 -0.73 -18.52
CA PHE A 139 6.65 -1.37 -18.50
C PHE A 139 5.66 -0.69 -17.54
N GLY A 140 6.17 0.00 -16.51
CA GLY A 140 5.36 0.73 -15.54
C GLY A 140 4.83 2.08 -16.04
N GLN A 141 5.43 2.62 -17.10
CA GLN A 141 4.85 3.72 -17.88
C GLN A 141 3.48 3.22 -18.42
N ASN A 142 2.42 3.99 -18.20
CA ASN A 142 0.98 3.73 -18.36
C ASN A 142 0.17 3.21 -17.13
N HIS A 143 0.76 2.90 -15.98
CA HIS A 143 0.01 2.45 -14.78
C HIS A 143 0.35 3.22 -13.50
N ASN A 144 1.65 3.35 -13.23
CA ASN A 144 2.19 4.00 -12.06
C ASN A 144 3.25 5.01 -12.50
N ASP A 145 2.88 5.85 -13.47
CA ASP A 145 3.79 6.68 -14.28
C ASP A 145 4.61 7.64 -13.44
N GLU A 146 3.99 8.22 -12.42
CA GLU A 146 4.67 9.10 -11.48
C GLU A 146 5.74 8.35 -10.68
N ILE A 147 5.44 7.12 -10.25
CA ILE A 147 6.39 6.27 -9.52
C ILE A 147 7.50 5.82 -10.47
N ALA A 148 7.14 5.35 -11.67
CA ALA A 148 8.09 4.97 -12.72
C ALA A 148 9.04 6.12 -13.03
N ALA A 149 8.52 7.31 -13.32
CA ALA A 149 9.30 8.50 -13.64
C ALA A 149 10.20 8.95 -12.47
N LYS A 150 9.69 8.89 -11.23
CA LYS A 150 10.48 9.21 -10.03
C LYS A 150 11.66 8.25 -9.89
N TRP A 151 11.42 6.95 -10.00
CA TRP A 151 12.46 5.94 -9.86
C TRP A 151 13.46 5.97 -11.02
N THR A 152 13.02 6.24 -12.25
CA THR A 152 13.93 6.46 -13.40
C THR A 152 14.91 7.59 -13.12
N LYS A 153 14.45 8.70 -12.54
CA LYS A 153 15.34 9.82 -12.16
C LYS A 153 16.32 9.43 -11.05
N ALA A 154 15.85 8.68 -10.05
CA ALA A 154 16.66 8.26 -8.91
C ALA A 154 17.75 7.23 -9.29
N VAL A 155 17.55 6.44 -10.36
CA VAL A 155 18.58 5.51 -10.87
C VAL A 155 19.60 6.19 -11.78
N ALA A 156 19.23 7.30 -12.43
CA ALA A 156 20.09 8.02 -13.37
C ALA A 156 21.00 9.09 -12.74
N GLY A 157 20.73 9.47 -11.49
CA GLY A 157 21.53 10.43 -10.71
C GLY A 157 22.49 9.75 -9.77
#